data_AF-A0A8J2R955-F1
#
_entry.id   AF-A0A8J2R955-F1
#
_cell.length_a   1.000
_cell.length_b   1.000
_cell.length_c   1.000
_cell.angle_alpha   90.00
_cell.angle_beta   90.00
_cell.angle_gamma   90.00
#
_symmetry.space_group_name_H-M   'P 1'
#
loop_
_entity.id
_entity.type
_entity.pdbx_description
1 polymer ?
#
loop_
_entity_poly.entity_id
_entity_poly.type
_entity_poly.pdbx_seq_one_letter_code
_entity_poly.pdbx_strand_id
1 'polypeptide(L)'
;MQFSVLTWCKEAMDSETTGSEGSSGVRIVTRKSLFDKMKNENLRNLEEKLCFLRDHLLTQDNLSESQLNKLKRNFSHFKSEMKQRWIKSHKKEEVFLTNNHLWLEGNFEIPVTTKNRQGRPRKSFGESSERSKRRKTEEIRSNVEDGVIVHAAQVELRKSGKRDASRVLQDITSSPTRATKYKKAFDTSKCGKSSRLTPMEALKMFIDADLTRAQYEVIRNTNKKFFPCYSLIQEAKKKCYPPPETITITSTCAETQLQPLIDIIG
;
A
#
# COMPACT_ATOMS: atom_id res chain seq x y z
N MET A 1 10.40 -28.21 35.04
CA MET A 1 9.57 -26.97 35.11
C MET A 1 10.44 -25.80 35.55
N GLN A 2 11.22 -25.20 34.64
CA GLN A 2 12.07 -24.05 35.00
C GLN A 2 12.48 -23.21 33.78
N PHE A 3 11.52 -22.84 32.94
CA PHE A 3 11.71 -21.85 31.86
C PHE A 3 10.39 -21.10 31.64
N SER A 4 10.07 -20.10 32.48
CA SER A 4 8.90 -19.24 32.22
C SER A 4 8.89 -17.88 32.94
N VAL A 5 10.06 -17.34 33.35
CA VAL A 5 10.10 -15.99 33.96
C VAL A 5 10.98 -15.02 33.18
N LEU A 6 11.91 -15.50 32.35
CA LEU A 6 12.81 -14.64 31.57
C LEU A 6 12.21 -14.09 30.26
N THR A 7 11.06 -14.59 29.83
CA THR A 7 10.41 -14.14 28.58
C THR A 7 9.48 -12.94 28.80
N TRP A 8 8.98 -12.74 30.01
CA TRP A 8 7.98 -11.69 30.30
C TRP A 8 8.56 -10.29 30.54
N CYS A 9 9.86 -10.16 30.84
CA CYS A 9 10.49 -8.85 31.02
C CYS A 9 10.92 -8.18 29.71
N LYS A 10 10.83 -8.87 28.56
CA LYS A 10 11.22 -8.30 27.25
C LYS A 10 10.07 -7.56 26.56
N GLU A 11 8.82 -7.83 26.94
CA GLU A 11 7.62 -7.25 26.30
C GLU A 11 7.10 -5.97 26.98
N ALA A 12 7.58 -5.65 28.19
CA ALA A 12 7.14 -4.45 28.92
C ALA A 12 7.94 -3.16 28.61
N MET A 13 8.83 -3.18 27.61
CA MET A 13 9.78 -2.07 27.33
C MET A 13 9.52 -1.32 26.01
N ASP A 14 8.32 -1.43 25.43
CA ASP A 14 7.93 -0.69 24.20
C ASP A 14 6.74 0.26 24.38
N SER A 15 6.23 0.48 25.60
CA SER A 15 5.23 1.52 25.86
C SER A 15 5.88 2.75 26.49
N GLU A 16 5.74 3.89 25.80
CA GLU A 16 6.29 5.22 26.10
C GLU A 16 7.71 5.49 25.55
N THR A 17 7.83 5.44 24.23
CA THR A 17 8.81 6.27 23.52
C THR A 17 8.04 7.27 22.67
N THR A 18 8.06 8.55 23.07
CA THR A 18 7.69 9.66 22.18
C THR A 18 8.69 9.65 21.02
N GLY A 19 8.26 9.12 19.89
CA GLY A 19 9.03 9.12 18.66
C GLY A 19 9.30 10.55 18.21
N SER A 20 10.56 10.97 18.33
CA SER A 20 11.12 11.99 17.44
C SER A 20 11.90 11.24 16.37
N GLU A 21 11.32 11.14 15.17
CA GLU A 21 12.04 10.75 13.96
C GLU A 21 13.06 11.86 13.65
N GLY A 22 14.19 11.80 14.35
CA GLY A 22 15.36 12.61 14.11
C GLY A 22 16.58 11.69 14.04
N SER A 23 17.39 11.88 13.02
CA SER A 23 18.66 11.19 12.76
C SER A 23 19.75 11.52 13.80
N SER A 24 19.43 11.58 15.09
CA SER A 24 20.41 11.76 16.16
C SER A 24 20.66 10.41 16.82
N GLY A 25 21.88 9.87 16.70
CA GLY A 25 22.31 8.61 17.33
C GLY A 25 22.43 8.69 18.86
N VAL A 26 21.40 9.22 19.54
CA VAL A 26 21.32 9.43 20.98
C VAL A 26 19.91 9.09 21.45
N ARG A 27 19.79 8.20 22.42
CA ARG A 27 18.58 7.92 23.18
C ARG A 27 18.53 8.83 24.39
N ILE A 28 17.44 9.57 24.54
CA ILE A 28 17.21 10.44 25.68
C ILE A 28 16.40 9.66 26.72
N VAL A 29 16.88 9.63 27.96
CA VAL A 29 16.21 9.02 29.11
C VAL A 29 16.12 10.05 30.24
N THR A 30 15.02 10.07 30.98
CA THR A 30 14.90 10.94 32.15
C THR A 30 15.74 10.43 33.32
N ARG A 31 16.32 11.34 34.10
CA ARG A 31 17.10 10.97 35.30
C ARG A 31 16.23 10.25 36.33
N LYS A 32 14.94 10.57 36.40
CA LYS A 32 13.94 9.84 37.19
C LYS A 32 13.86 8.36 36.81
N SER A 33 13.80 8.05 35.52
CA SER A 33 13.80 6.65 35.05
C SER A 33 15.06 5.89 35.48
N LEU A 34 16.22 6.54 35.46
CA LEU A 34 17.47 5.94 35.96
C LEU A 34 17.43 5.73 37.48
N PHE A 35 16.84 6.67 38.23
CA PHE A 35 16.66 6.55 39.67
C PHE A 35 15.72 5.41 40.05
N ASP A 36 14.58 5.29 39.37
CA ASP A 36 13.59 4.23 39.62
C ASP A 36 14.19 2.85 39.29
N LYS A 37 14.97 2.75 38.21
CA LYS A 37 15.74 1.54 37.88
C LYS A 37 16.73 1.15 38.99
N MET A 38 17.44 2.11 39.56
CA MET A 38 18.33 1.86 40.71
C MET A 38 17.56 1.47 41.98
N LYS A 39 16.36 2.01 42.17
CA LYS A 39 15.52 1.73 43.35
C LYS A 39 15.01 0.29 43.36
N ASN A 40 14.57 -0.20 42.21
CA ASN A 40 13.98 -1.54 42.05
C ASN A 40 14.99 -2.67 42.32
N GLU A 41 16.29 -2.36 42.38
CA GLU A 41 17.34 -3.30 42.75
C GLU A 41 17.52 -3.41 44.27
N ASN A 42 17.62 -4.65 44.77
CA ASN A 42 17.73 -4.99 46.19
C ASN A 42 19.15 -4.80 46.78
N LEU A 43 19.81 -3.70 46.40
CA LEU A 43 21.16 -3.35 46.86
C LEU A 43 21.09 -2.42 48.07
N ARG A 44 22.00 -2.63 49.04
CA ARG A 44 21.96 -1.92 50.34
C ARG A 44 22.55 -0.52 50.26
N ASN A 45 23.55 -0.32 49.41
CA ASN A 45 24.27 0.94 49.31
C ASN A 45 23.95 1.68 47.99
N LEU A 46 23.80 3.01 48.06
CA LEU A 46 23.65 3.85 46.87
C LEU A 46 24.85 3.70 45.91
N GLU A 47 26.06 3.49 46.45
CA GLU A 47 27.25 3.29 45.63
C GLU A 47 27.16 2.03 44.77
N GLU A 48 26.70 0.93 45.36
CA GLU A 48 26.49 -0.34 44.68
C GLU A 48 25.40 -0.21 43.61
N LYS A 49 24.30 0.51 43.92
CA LYS A 49 23.24 0.83 42.95
C LYS A 49 23.77 1.63 41.75
N LEU A 50 24.65 2.60 42.00
CA LEU A 50 25.27 3.40 40.94
C LEU A 50 26.26 2.60 40.10
N CYS A 51 27.02 1.69 40.71
CA CYS A 51 27.91 0.79 39.98
C CYS A 51 27.12 -0.21 39.12
N PHE A 52 26.06 -0.81 39.67
CA PHE A 52 25.17 -1.67 38.91
C PHE A 52 24.54 -0.94 37.71
N LEU A 53 24.01 0.26 37.93
CA LEU A 53 23.44 1.06 36.85
C LEU A 53 24.48 1.34 35.75
N ARG A 54 25.71 1.66 36.13
CA ARG A 54 26.81 1.85 35.19
C ARG A 54 27.03 0.61 34.34
N ASP A 55 27.19 -0.54 34.98
CA ASP A 55 27.53 -1.78 34.28
C ASP A 55 26.37 -2.28 33.41
N HIS A 56 25.15 -2.06 33.86
CA HIS A 56 23.94 -2.31 33.10
C HIS A 56 23.88 -1.45 31.82
N LEU A 57 24.13 -0.15 31.94
CA LEU A 57 24.17 0.77 30.78
C LEU A 57 25.32 0.47 29.81
N LEU A 58 26.45 -0.04 30.32
CA LEU A 58 27.60 -0.42 29.48
C LEU A 58 27.42 -1.79 28.80
N THR A 59 26.59 -2.67 29.35
CA THR A 59 26.35 -4.03 28.84
C THR A 59 25.17 -4.09 27.86
N GLN A 60 24.21 -3.17 27.98
CA GLN A 60 23.01 -3.17 27.14
C GLN A 60 23.28 -2.85 25.66
N ASP A 61 24.37 -2.17 25.34
CA ASP A 61 24.57 -1.57 24.02
C ASP A 61 25.89 -1.99 23.37
N ASN A 62 25.85 -2.36 22.08
CA ASN A 62 27.04 -2.54 21.22
C ASN A 62 27.65 -1.17 20.87
N LEU A 63 28.22 -0.50 21.87
CA LEU A 63 28.81 0.84 21.75
C LEU A 63 30.22 0.79 21.14
N SER A 64 30.55 1.74 20.28
CA SER A 64 31.95 1.94 19.87
C SER A 64 32.78 2.48 21.05
N GLU A 65 34.09 2.31 21.00
CA GLU A 65 35.01 2.76 22.06
C GLU A 65 34.88 4.27 22.36
N SER A 66 34.69 5.09 21.32
CA SER A 66 34.45 6.53 21.46
C SER A 66 33.13 6.86 22.17
N GLN A 67 32.05 6.13 21.87
CA GLN A 67 30.75 6.31 22.53
C GLN A 67 30.79 5.79 23.97
N LEU A 68 31.51 4.70 24.22
CA LEU A 68 31.73 4.15 25.55
C LEU A 68 32.43 5.18 26.45
N ASN A 69 33.45 5.87 25.93
CA ASN A 69 34.17 6.91 26.66
C ASN A 69 33.28 8.13 26.92
N LYS A 70 32.46 8.55 25.95
CA LYS A 70 31.48 9.63 26.14
C LYS A 70 30.44 9.27 27.21
N LEU A 71 29.90 8.05 27.16
CA LEU A 71 28.95 7.55 28.14
C LEU A 71 29.57 7.45 29.54
N LYS A 72 30.78 6.92 29.68
CA LYS A 72 31.52 6.88 30.96
C LYS A 72 31.74 8.27 31.55
N ARG A 73 32.06 9.26 30.73
CA ARG A 73 32.24 10.66 31.16
C ARG A 73 30.92 11.26 31.63
N ASN A 74 29.86 11.11 30.86
CA ASN A 74 28.52 11.59 31.22
C ASN A 74 28.00 10.92 32.49
N PHE A 75 28.21 9.60 32.62
CA PHE A 75 27.82 8.85 33.80
C PHE A 75 28.61 9.27 35.04
N SER A 76 29.91 9.58 34.90
CA SER A 76 30.72 10.10 36.00
C SER A 76 30.18 11.44 36.54
N HIS A 77 29.76 12.33 35.64
CA HIS A 77 29.11 13.59 36.02
C HIS A 77 27.79 13.34 36.75
N PHE A 78 26.91 12.52 36.17
CA PHE A 78 25.64 12.12 36.77
C PHE A 78 25.83 11.47 38.16
N LYS A 79 26.80 10.56 38.29
CA LYS A 79 27.16 9.89 39.55
C LYS A 79 27.55 10.89 40.63
N SER A 80 28.34 11.91 40.28
CA SER A 80 28.76 12.96 41.22
C SER A 80 27.57 13.81 41.67
N GLU A 81 26.76 14.30 40.74
CA GLU A 81 25.57 15.10 41.05
C GLU A 81 24.58 14.34 41.92
N MET A 82 24.34 13.06 41.59
CA MET A 82 23.45 12.19 42.34
C MET A 82 23.91 12.03 43.80
N LYS A 83 25.21 11.79 44.03
CA LYS A 83 25.77 11.68 45.39
C LYS A 83 25.62 12.98 46.17
N GLN A 84 25.97 14.10 45.58
CA GLN A 84 25.90 15.40 46.25
C GLN A 84 24.46 15.72 46.66
N ARG A 85 23.50 15.49 45.77
CA ARG A 85 22.08 15.73 46.04
C ARG A 85 21.50 14.72 47.04
N TRP A 86 21.97 13.48 47.03
CA TRP A 86 21.60 12.48 48.03
C TRP A 86 22.07 12.84 49.44
N ILE A 87 23.31 13.32 49.58
CA ILE A 87 23.85 13.80 50.86
C ILE A 87 23.10 15.03 51.36
N LYS A 88 22.84 16.02 50.47
CA LYS A 88 22.06 17.22 50.80
C LYS A 88 20.62 16.92 51.21
N SER A 89 20.08 15.80 50.76
CA SER A 89 18.74 15.31 51.13
C SER A 89 18.78 14.39 52.35
N HIS A 90 19.86 14.41 53.12
CA HIS A 90 20.07 13.61 54.33
C HIS A 90 19.91 12.10 54.09
N LYS A 91 20.20 11.63 52.86
CA LYS A 91 20.02 10.23 52.44
C LYS A 91 18.58 9.71 52.62
N LYS A 92 17.60 10.61 52.68
CA LYS A 92 16.17 10.28 52.76
C LYS A 92 15.53 10.42 51.39
N GLU A 93 14.85 9.37 50.95
CA GLU A 93 14.28 9.30 49.60
C GLU A 93 13.20 10.36 49.36
N GLU A 94 12.24 10.48 50.27
CA GLU A 94 11.12 11.43 50.12
C GLU A 94 11.60 12.88 50.03
N VAL A 95 12.60 13.23 50.85
CA VAL A 95 13.25 14.54 50.85
C VAL A 95 14.01 14.76 49.54
N PHE A 96 14.66 13.71 49.03
CA PHE A 96 15.39 13.77 47.77
C PHE A 96 14.47 14.01 46.57
N LEU A 97 13.36 13.27 46.48
CA LEU A 97 12.38 13.42 45.40
C LEU A 97 11.75 14.81 45.39
N THR A 98 11.35 15.31 46.56
CA THR A 98 10.70 16.62 46.69
C THR A 98 11.65 17.76 46.30
N ASN A 99 12.89 17.75 46.82
CA ASN A 99 13.85 18.83 46.61
C ASN A 99 14.54 18.81 45.24
N ASN A 100 14.55 17.67 44.54
CA ASN A 100 15.28 17.51 43.28
C ASN A 100 14.38 17.14 42.08
N HIS A 101 13.05 17.30 42.19
CA HIS A 101 12.11 16.91 41.14
C HIS A 101 12.46 17.54 39.77
N LEU A 102 12.74 18.85 39.71
CA LEU A 102 13.15 19.54 38.47
C LEU A 102 14.43 18.95 37.85
N TRP A 103 15.36 18.48 38.68
CA TRP A 103 16.59 17.86 38.18
C TRP A 103 16.34 16.44 37.68
N LEU A 104 15.43 15.69 38.32
CA LEU A 104 15.01 14.34 37.93
C LEU A 104 14.23 14.31 36.62
N GLU A 105 13.48 15.37 36.32
CA GLU A 105 12.81 15.57 35.03
C GLU A 105 13.79 15.86 33.90
N GLY A 106 15.04 16.20 34.22
CA GLY A 106 16.06 16.48 33.22
C GLY A 106 16.52 15.25 32.44
N ASN A 107 17.12 15.53 31.29
CA ASN A 107 17.53 14.54 30.30
C ASN A 107 18.92 13.95 30.59
N PHE A 108 19.06 12.67 30.27
CA PHE A 108 20.32 11.93 30.22
C PHE A 108 20.46 11.31 28.82
N GLU A 109 21.58 11.60 28.17
CA GLU A 109 21.87 11.16 26.80
C GLU A 109 22.68 9.87 26.80
N ILE A 110 22.09 8.81 26.25
CA ILE A 110 22.75 7.53 25.99
C ILE A 110 23.07 7.47 24.50
N PRO A 111 24.34 7.39 24.08
CA PRO A 111 24.66 7.18 22.68
C PRO A 111 24.04 5.88 22.17
N VAL A 112 23.38 5.91 21.02
CA VAL A 112 22.88 4.69 20.38
C VAL A 112 23.63 4.47 19.09
N THR A 113 24.14 3.26 18.91
CA THR A 113 24.70 2.82 17.64
C THR A 113 23.57 2.75 16.62
N THR A 114 23.41 3.81 15.82
CA THR A 114 22.61 3.73 14.59
C THR A 114 23.33 2.72 13.71
N LYS A 115 22.80 1.50 13.61
CA LYS A 115 23.24 0.56 12.58
C LYS A 115 22.92 1.22 11.24
N ASN A 116 23.90 1.90 10.65
CA ASN A 116 23.83 2.32 9.25
C ASN A 116 23.59 1.04 8.46
N ARG A 117 22.34 0.83 8.05
CA ARG A 117 21.96 -0.36 7.28
C ARG A 117 22.65 -0.22 5.93
N GLN A 118 23.82 -0.83 5.81
CA GLN A 118 24.53 -0.92 4.54
C GLN A 118 23.61 -1.61 3.54
N GLY A 119 23.40 -0.96 2.39
CA GLY A 119 22.52 -1.48 1.35
C GLY A 119 21.87 -0.38 0.53
N ARG A 120 21.16 -0.81 -0.52
CA ARG A 120 20.43 0.08 -1.43
C ARG A 120 19.41 0.93 -0.64
N PRO A 121 19.36 2.26 -0.86
CA PRO A 121 18.33 3.12 -0.28
C PRO A 121 16.92 2.55 -0.53
N ARG A 122 16.10 2.52 0.51
CA ARG A 122 14.72 2.04 0.40
C ARG A 122 13.89 3.10 -0.31
N LYS A 123 13.24 2.71 -1.41
CA LYS A 123 12.23 3.54 -2.07
C LYS A 123 11.01 3.73 -1.17
N SER A 124 10.37 4.89 -1.27
CA SER A 124 9.06 5.15 -0.66
C SER A 124 8.00 4.16 -1.18
N PHE A 125 6.86 4.04 -0.48
CA PHE A 125 5.80 3.13 -0.94
C PHE A 125 5.27 3.53 -2.33
N GLY A 126 5.03 4.83 -2.57
CA GLY A 126 4.50 5.35 -3.84
C GLY A 126 5.38 5.02 -5.06
N GLU A 127 6.70 5.21 -4.91
CA GLU A 127 7.70 5.02 -5.97
C GLU A 127 8.16 3.56 -6.15
N SER A 128 7.67 2.66 -5.29
CA SER A 128 7.99 1.23 -5.39
C SER A 128 7.25 0.57 -6.55
N SER A 129 7.89 -0.42 -7.18
CA SER A 129 7.22 -1.28 -8.15
C SER A 129 6.10 -2.09 -7.49
N GLU A 130 5.12 -2.52 -8.29
CA GLU A 130 3.97 -3.29 -7.81
C GLU A 130 4.38 -4.55 -7.04
N ARG A 131 5.39 -5.29 -7.54
CA ARG A 131 5.97 -6.44 -6.84
C ARG A 131 6.52 -6.08 -5.46
N SER A 132 7.17 -4.92 -5.34
CA SER A 132 7.73 -4.45 -4.07
C SER A 132 6.65 -3.98 -3.10
N LYS A 133 5.58 -3.32 -3.60
CA LYS A 133 4.41 -2.94 -2.81
C LYS A 133 3.73 -4.17 -2.21
N ARG A 134 3.50 -5.22 -3.02
CA ARG A 134 2.94 -6.48 -2.55
C ARG A 134 3.76 -7.11 -1.43
N ARG A 135 5.09 -7.15 -1.56
CA ARG A 135 5.98 -7.68 -0.51
C ARG A 135 5.92 -6.82 0.77
N LYS A 136 5.90 -5.49 0.63
CA LYS A 136 5.83 -4.56 1.77
C LYS A 136 4.54 -4.71 2.58
N THR A 137 3.42 -5.02 1.93
CA THR A 137 2.12 -5.20 2.60
C THR A 137 1.81 -6.67 2.94
N GLU A 138 2.77 -7.59 2.78
CA GLU A 138 2.57 -9.03 3.07
C GLU A 138 2.16 -9.25 4.52
N GLU A 139 2.92 -8.66 5.45
CA GLU A 139 2.67 -8.75 6.89
C GLU A 139 1.25 -8.35 7.28
N ILE A 140 0.76 -7.24 6.71
CA ILE A 140 -0.61 -6.76 6.96
C ILE A 140 -1.65 -7.75 6.41
N ARG A 141 -1.43 -8.31 5.21
CA ARG A 141 -2.37 -9.27 4.60
C ARG A 141 -2.40 -10.62 5.30
N SER A 142 -1.28 -11.05 5.90
CA SER A 142 -1.19 -12.33 6.60
C SER A 142 -1.76 -12.27 8.01
N ASN A 143 -1.64 -11.12 8.67
CA ASN A 143 -1.97 -10.99 10.10
C ASN A 143 -3.32 -10.32 10.37
N VAL A 144 -3.90 -9.62 9.39
CA VAL A 144 -5.13 -8.84 9.58
C VAL A 144 -6.25 -9.39 8.71
N GLU A 145 -7.44 -9.49 9.29
CA GLU A 145 -8.66 -9.90 8.60
C GLU A 145 -9.06 -8.90 7.49
N ASP A 146 -9.55 -9.43 6.36
CA ASP A 146 -9.98 -8.63 5.20
C ASP A 146 -10.99 -7.52 5.57
N GLY A 147 -11.97 -7.84 6.43
CA GLY A 147 -12.99 -6.87 6.86
C GLY A 147 -12.39 -5.64 7.56
N VAL A 148 -11.36 -5.84 8.39
CA VAL A 148 -10.65 -4.75 9.09
C VAL A 148 -9.88 -3.90 8.09
N ILE A 149 -9.20 -4.52 7.13
CA ILE A 149 -8.45 -3.82 6.07
C ILE A 149 -9.39 -2.94 5.23
N VAL A 150 -10.53 -3.51 4.81
CA VAL A 150 -11.55 -2.80 4.01
C VAL A 150 -12.12 -1.62 4.80
N HIS A 151 -12.45 -1.81 6.07
CA HIS A 151 -12.98 -0.74 6.91
C HIS A 151 -11.97 0.40 7.13
N ALA A 152 -10.71 0.05 7.44
CA ALA A 152 -9.63 1.03 7.58
C ALA A 152 -9.43 1.85 6.30
N ALA A 153 -9.45 1.18 5.13
CA ALA A 153 -9.37 1.85 3.83
C ALA A 153 -10.56 2.80 3.60
N GLN A 154 -11.78 2.41 3.96
CA GLN A 154 -12.96 3.29 3.85
C GLN A 154 -12.82 4.56 4.70
N VAL A 155 -12.31 4.45 5.94
CA VAL A 155 -12.10 5.58 6.85
C VAL A 155 -11.03 6.52 6.31
N GLU A 156 -9.91 5.99 5.84
CA GLU A 156 -8.82 6.80 5.27
C GLU A 156 -9.26 7.54 3.99
N LEU A 157 -10.08 6.90 3.15
CA LEU A 157 -10.67 7.56 1.98
C LEU A 157 -11.61 8.70 2.36
N ARG A 158 -12.39 8.58 3.45
CA ARG A 158 -13.22 9.68 3.96
C ARG A 158 -12.36 10.82 4.52
N LYS A 159 -11.34 10.48 5.31
CA LYS A 159 -10.41 11.44 5.90
C LYS A 159 -9.66 12.26 4.85
N SER A 160 -9.25 11.62 3.76
CA SER A 160 -8.59 12.27 2.61
C SER A 160 -9.56 13.03 1.67
N GLY A 161 -10.85 13.12 2.02
CA GLY A 161 -11.87 13.84 1.25
C GLY A 161 -12.45 13.08 0.06
N LYS A 162 -11.99 11.84 -0.21
CA LYS A 162 -12.44 10.99 -1.33
C LYS A 162 -13.71 10.22 -0.98
N ARG A 163 -14.80 10.96 -0.70
CA ARG A 163 -16.08 10.39 -0.24
C ARG A 163 -16.69 9.39 -1.23
N ASP A 164 -16.66 9.69 -2.53
CA ASP A 164 -17.23 8.81 -3.56
C ASP A 164 -16.47 7.49 -3.67
N ALA A 165 -15.13 7.54 -3.58
CA ALA A 165 -14.31 6.32 -3.58
C ALA A 165 -14.60 5.43 -2.37
N SER A 166 -14.80 6.03 -1.18
CA SER A 166 -15.21 5.31 0.02
C SER A 166 -16.59 4.65 -0.17
N ARG A 167 -17.53 5.37 -0.80
CA ARG A 167 -18.88 4.86 -1.07
C ARG A 167 -18.87 3.70 -2.07
N VAL A 168 -18.09 3.81 -3.14
CA VAL A 168 -17.91 2.72 -4.11
C VAL A 168 -17.30 1.49 -3.45
N LEU A 169 -16.29 1.67 -2.59
CA LEU A 169 -15.70 0.57 -1.84
C LEU A 169 -16.75 -0.12 -0.94
N GLN A 170 -17.55 0.66 -0.21
CA GLN A 170 -18.66 0.14 0.59
C GLN A 170 -19.67 -0.65 -0.26
N ASP A 171 -20.08 -0.09 -1.40
CA ASP A 171 -21.03 -0.71 -2.32
C ASP A 171 -20.52 -2.05 -2.89
N ILE A 172 -19.22 -2.15 -3.16
CA ILE A 172 -18.56 -3.36 -3.65
C ILE A 172 -18.49 -4.42 -2.54
N THR A 173 -18.12 -4.01 -1.32
CA THR A 173 -18.06 -4.93 -0.17
C THR A 173 -19.43 -5.48 0.20
N SER A 174 -20.49 -4.67 0.14
CA SER A 174 -21.85 -5.10 0.49
C SER A 174 -22.49 -6.03 -0.55
N SER A 175 -22.11 -5.95 -1.83
CA SER A 175 -22.68 -6.82 -2.87
C SER A 175 -21.69 -7.08 -4.02
N PRO A 176 -21.23 -8.34 -4.19
CA PRO A 176 -20.35 -8.72 -5.30
C PRO A 176 -20.97 -8.45 -6.69
N THR A 177 -22.30 -8.53 -6.81
CA THR A 177 -22.99 -8.23 -8.08
C THR A 177 -22.83 -6.78 -8.50
N ARG A 178 -22.73 -5.85 -7.54
CA ARG A 178 -22.58 -4.43 -7.80
C ARG A 178 -21.19 -4.11 -8.36
N ALA A 179 -20.16 -4.82 -7.92
CA ALA A 179 -18.82 -4.75 -8.49
C ALA A 179 -18.84 -5.08 -10.01
N THR A 180 -19.58 -6.11 -10.42
CA THR A 180 -19.69 -6.47 -11.84
C THR A 180 -20.40 -5.39 -12.67
N LYS A 181 -21.41 -4.72 -12.09
CA LYS A 181 -22.10 -3.60 -12.74
C LYS A 181 -21.16 -2.42 -12.95
N TYR A 182 -20.40 -2.04 -11.91
CA TYR A 182 -19.38 -0.98 -12.05
C TYR A 182 -18.35 -1.32 -13.12
N LYS A 183 -17.86 -2.56 -13.15
CA LYS A 183 -16.93 -3.02 -14.19
C LYS A 183 -17.52 -2.89 -15.60
N LYS A 184 -18.73 -3.40 -15.84
CA LYS A 184 -19.41 -3.31 -17.14
C LYS A 184 -19.64 -1.87 -17.57
N ALA A 185 -20.11 -1.02 -16.66
CA ALA A 185 -20.34 0.40 -16.93
C ALA A 185 -19.02 1.12 -17.26
N PHE A 186 -17.96 0.84 -16.50
CA PHE A 186 -16.64 1.41 -16.73
C PHE A 186 -16.06 0.96 -18.07
N ASP A 187 -16.13 -0.34 -18.40
CA ASP A 187 -15.67 -0.87 -19.68
C ASP A 187 -16.44 -0.26 -20.87
N THR A 188 -17.76 -0.08 -20.72
CA THR A 188 -18.61 0.59 -21.73
C THR A 188 -18.25 2.06 -21.90
N SER A 189 -17.86 2.75 -20.82
CA SER A 189 -17.44 4.16 -20.87
C SER A 189 -16.04 4.34 -21.45
N LYS A 190 -15.11 3.42 -21.14
CA LYS A 190 -13.71 3.46 -21.58
C LYS A 190 -13.56 3.05 -23.04
N CYS A 191 -14.26 1.99 -23.42
CA CYS A 191 -14.47 1.59 -24.81
C CYS A 191 -15.79 2.24 -25.25
N GLY A 192 -15.83 3.58 -25.31
CA GLY A 192 -17.02 4.30 -25.78
C GLY A 192 -17.59 3.58 -27.00
N LYS A 193 -18.87 3.16 -26.93
CA LYS A 193 -19.56 2.23 -27.85
C LYS A 193 -18.78 2.14 -29.17
N SER A 194 -17.91 1.13 -29.32
CA SER A 194 -17.16 0.98 -30.56
C SER A 194 -18.20 0.70 -31.63
N SER A 195 -18.59 1.74 -32.35
CA SER A 195 -19.59 1.74 -33.42
C SER A 195 -18.97 1.04 -34.62
N ARG A 196 -18.62 -0.23 -34.46
CA ARG A 196 -18.31 -1.05 -35.62
C ARG A 196 -19.56 -1.04 -36.48
N LEU A 197 -19.41 -0.59 -37.71
CA LEU A 197 -20.49 -0.57 -38.68
C LEU A 197 -21.00 -1.99 -38.85
N THR A 198 -22.32 -2.19 -38.73
CA THR A 198 -22.89 -3.52 -38.90
C THR A 198 -22.66 -4.00 -40.34
N PRO A 199 -22.61 -5.31 -40.61
CA PRO A 199 -22.41 -5.80 -41.98
C PRO A 199 -23.44 -5.26 -42.98
N MET A 200 -24.69 -5.04 -42.54
CA MET A 200 -25.77 -4.53 -43.38
C MET A 200 -25.63 -3.02 -43.65
N GLU A 201 -25.31 -2.22 -42.63
CA GLU A 201 -25.02 -0.78 -42.82
C GLU A 201 -23.78 -0.57 -43.69
N ALA A 202 -22.77 -1.43 -43.54
CA ALA A 202 -21.58 -1.41 -44.38
C ALA A 202 -21.88 -1.82 -45.82
N LEU A 203 -22.77 -2.79 -46.04
CA LEU A 203 -23.25 -3.15 -47.36
C LEU A 203 -24.03 -2.00 -48.00
N LYS A 204 -24.92 -1.34 -47.25
CA LYS A 204 -25.65 -0.15 -47.70
C LYS A 204 -24.68 0.94 -48.15
N MET A 205 -23.73 1.32 -47.29
CA MET A 205 -22.69 2.30 -47.64
C MET A 205 -21.86 1.87 -48.87
N PHE A 206 -21.53 0.59 -48.99
CA PHE A 206 -20.79 0.04 -50.12
C PHE A 206 -21.55 0.22 -51.45
N ILE A 207 -22.87 0.03 -51.44
CA ILE A 207 -23.76 0.20 -52.60
C ILE A 207 -24.01 1.69 -52.87
N ASP A 208 -24.43 2.45 -51.86
CA ASP A 208 -24.80 3.87 -51.98
C ASP A 208 -23.63 4.74 -52.49
N ALA A 209 -22.38 4.32 -52.22
CA ALA A 209 -21.17 5.02 -52.65
C ALA A 209 -20.47 4.37 -53.86
N ASP A 210 -21.10 3.39 -54.52
CA ASP A 210 -20.59 2.68 -55.71
C ASP A 210 -19.13 2.22 -55.57
N LEU A 211 -18.79 1.66 -54.42
CA LEU A 211 -17.41 1.27 -54.12
C LEU A 211 -17.04 -0.05 -54.80
N THR A 212 -15.83 -0.11 -55.35
CA THR A 212 -15.18 -1.37 -55.69
C THR A 212 -14.64 -2.05 -54.43
N ARG A 213 -14.41 -3.37 -54.50
CA ARG A 213 -13.77 -4.12 -53.40
C ARG A 213 -12.43 -3.51 -52.97
N ALA A 214 -11.60 -3.11 -53.92
CA ALA A 214 -10.29 -2.51 -53.64
C ALA A 214 -10.44 -1.18 -52.89
N GLN A 215 -11.35 -0.30 -53.32
CA GLN A 215 -11.63 0.97 -52.63
C GLN A 215 -12.17 0.76 -51.22
N TYR A 216 -13.08 -0.21 -51.04
CA TYR A 216 -13.56 -0.56 -49.70
C TYR A 216 -12.44 -1.07 -48.79
N GLU A 217 -11.53 -1.90 -49.30
CA GLU A 217 -10.39 -2.39 -48.52
C GLU A 217 -9.43 -1.25 -48.15
N VAL A 218 -9.24 -0.25 -49.03
CA VAL A 218 -8.50 0.99 -48.71
C VAL A 218 -9.17 1.76 -47.58
N ILE A 219 -10.48 2.02 -47.66
CA ILE A 219 -11.26 2.71 -46.61
C ILE A 219 -11.19 1.95 -45.28
N ARG A 220 -11.32 0.63 -45.33
CA ARG A 220 -11.20 -0.24 -44.16
C ARG A 220 -9.81 -0.16 -43.54
N ASN A 221 -8.75 -0.07 -44.35
CA ASN A 221 -7.39 0.04 -43.84
C ASN A 221 -7.16 1.34 -43.05
N THR A 222 -7.88 2.41 -43.38
CA THR A 222 -7.89 3.66 -42.60
C THR A 222 -8.47 3.45 -41.19
N ASN A 223 -9.52 2.64 -41.03
CA ASN A 223 -10.07 2.30 -39.71
C ASN A 223 -10.57 0.86 -39.63
N LYS A 224 -9.65 -0.07 -39.36
CA LYS A 224 -9.91 -1.52 -39.30
C LYS A 224 -10.90 -1.93 -38.20
N LYS A 225 -11.05 -1.10 -37.15
CA LYS A 225 -11.95 -1.38 -36.02
C LYS A 225 -13.39 -0.97 -36.33
N PHE A 226 -13.58 0.05 -37.15
CA PHE A 226 -14.89 0.59 -37.51
C PHE A 226 -15.53 -0.19 -38.68
N PHE A 227 -14.78 -0.44 -39.75
CA PHE A 227 -15.32 -1.09 -40.95
C PHE A 227 -15.18 -2.63 -40.90
N PRO A 228 -16.27 -3.40 -41.14
CA PRO A 228 -16.19 -4.85 -41.20
C PRO A 228 -15.33 -5.33 -42.38
N CYS A 229 -14.79 -6.55 -42.29
CA CYS A 229 -14.07 -7.15 -43.42
C CYS A 229 -15.02 -7.46 -44.58
N TYR A 230 -14.49 -7.46 -45.80
CA TYR A 230 -15.29 -7.67 -47.02
C TYR A 230 -16.02 -9.02 -47.01
N SER A 231 -15.48 -10.05 -46.37
CA SER A 231 -16.16 -11.35 -46.21
C SER A 231 -17.53 -11.23 -45.52
N LEU A 232 -17.66 -10.37 -44.51
CA LEU A 232 -18.93 -10.13 -43.81
C LEU A 232 -19.93 -9.35 -44.69
N ILE A 233 -19.43 -8.45 -45.53
CA ILE A 233 -20.27 -7.76 -46.53
C ILE A 233 -20.72 -8.75 -47.60
N GLN A 234 -19.86 -9.68 -48.01
CA GLN A 234 -20.20 -10.71 -48.97
C GLN A 234 -21.27 -11.66 -48.42
N GLU A 235 -21.19 -12.03 -47.14
CA GLU A 235 -22.26 -12.77 -46.46
C GLU A 235 -23.56 -11.99 -46.42
N ALA A 236 -23.51 -10.67 -46.14
CA ALA A 236 -24.68 -9.82 -46.20
C ALA A 236 -25.27 -9.75 -47.63
N LYS A 237 -24.43 -9.64 -48.68
CA LYS A 237 -24.86 -9.69 -50.08
C LYS A 237 -25.59 -10.99 -50.40
N LYS A 238 -25.05 -12.13 -49.96
CA LYS A 238 -25.65 -13.45 -50.16
C LYS A 238 -27.05 -13.55 -49.56
N LYS A 239 -27.30 -12.91 -48.41
CA LYS A 239 -28.63 -12.88 -47.78
C LYS A 239 -29.65 -12.06 -48.57
N CYS A 240 -29.20 -11.18 -49.46
CA CYS A 240 -30.07 -10.36 -50.30
C CYS A 240 -30.31 -10.96 -51.70
N TYR A 241 -29.68 -12.10 -52.03
CA TYR A 241 -29.89 -12.78 -53.30
C TYR A 241 -30.96 -13.88 -53.17
N PRO A 242 -31.70 -14.18 -54.24
CA PRO A 242 -32.59 -15.33 -54.27
C PRO A 242 -31.82 -16.65 -54.13
N PRO A 243 -32.50 -17.73 -53.72
CA PRO A 243 -31.90 -19.04 -53.58
C PRO A 243 -31.15 -19.44 -54.86
N PRO A 244 -29.95 -20.04 -54.76
CA PRO A 244 -29.13 -20.37 -55.93
C PRO A 244 -29.81 -21.38 -56.86
N GLU A 245 -30.74 -22.18 -56.35
CA GLU A 245 -31.52 -23.17 -57.10
C GLU A 245 -32.47 -22.55 -58.11
N THR A 246 -32.87 -21.28 -57.89
CA THR A 246 -33.85 -20.59 -58.74
C THR A 246 -33.20 -19.70 -59.78
N ILE A 247 -31.86 -19.62 -59.80
CA ILE A 247 -31.08 -18.76 -60.69
C ILE A 247 -30.39 -19.63 -61.74
N THR A 248 -30.65 -19.37 -63.02
CA THR A 248 -29.97 -19.99 -64.15
C THR A 248 -29.16 -18.94 -64.90
N ILE A 249 -27.83 -19.08 -64.92
CA ILE A 249 -26.93 -18.17 -65.63
C ILE A 249 -26.28 -18.93 -66.78
N THR A 250 -26.56 -18.51 -68.00
CA THR A 250 -25.87 -18.96 -69.21
C THR A 250 -24.89 -17.87 -69.68
N SER A 251 -24.12 -18.13 -70.75
CA SER A 251 -23.17 -17.15 -71.29
C SER A 251 -23.84 -15.89 -71.84
N THR A 252 -25.11 -15.98 -72.22
CA THR A 252 -25.85 -14.90 -72.90
C THR A 252 -27.08 -14.43 -72.15
N CYS A 253 -27.64 -15.22 -71.23
CA CYS A 253 -28.80 -14.83 -70.43
C CYS A 253 -28.67 -15.24 -68.95
N ALA A 254 -29.37 -14.51 -68.09
CA ALA A 254 -29.57 -14.89 -66.70
C ALA A 254 -31.08 -14.83 -66.41
N GLU A 255 -31.63 -15.92 -65.93
CA GLU A 255 -33.06 -16.08 -65.65
C GLU A 255 -33.26 -16.49 -64.19
N THR A 256 -34.36 -16.04 -63.60
CA THR A 256 -34.76 -16.44 -62.25
C THR A 256 -36.27 -16.54 -62.15
N GLN A 257 -36.75 -17.42 -61.28
CA GLN A 257 -38.17 -17.50 -60.98
C GLN A 257 -38.66 -16.21 -60.30
N LEU A 258 -39.89 -15.79 -60.61
CA LEU A 258 -40.47 -14.54 -60.10
C LEU A 258 -40.81 -14.61 -58.61
N GLN A 259 -41.36 -15.74 -58.15
CA GLN A 259 -41.83 -15.87 -56.76
C GLN A 259 -40.72 -15.66 -55.71
N PRO A 260 -39.52 -16.29 -55.83
CA PRO A 260 -38.42 -16.04 -54.90
C PRO A 260 -37.93 -14.60 -54.83
N LEU A 261 -38.12 -13.80 -55.89
CA LEU A 261 -37.75 -12.37 -55.86
C LEU A 261 -38.76 -11.55 -55.05
N ILE A 262 -40.05 -11.86 -55.20
CA ILE A 262 -41.12 -11.18 -54.46
C ILE A 262 -40.98 -11.48 -52.97
N ASP A 263 -40.70 -12.72 -52.61
CA ASP A 263 -40.55 -13.18 -51.22
C ASP A 263 -39.35 -12.55 -50.47
N ILE A 264 -38.42 -11.90 -51.18
CA ILE A 264 -37.24 -11.22 -50.60
C ILE A 264 -37.50 -9.72 -50.41
N ILE A 265 -38.41 -9.15 -51.20
CA ILE A 265 -38.73 -7.71 -51.20
C ILE A 265 -39.94 -7.41 -50.30
N GLY A 266 -40.88 -8.36 -50.18
CA GLY A 266 -42.06 -8.27 -49.30
C GLY A 266 -41.78 -8.68 -47.86
#